data_AF-A0A352GLW4-F1
#
_entry.id   AF-A0A352GLW4-F1
#
_cell.length_a   1.000
_cell.length_b   1.000
_cell.length_c   1.000
_cell.angle_alpha   90.00
_cell.angle_beta   90.00
_cell.angle_gamma   90.00
#
_symmetry.space_group_name_H-M   'P 1'
#
loop_
_entity.id
_entity.type
_entity.pdbx_description
1 polymer ?
#
loop_
_entity_poly.entity_id
_entity_poly.type
_entity_poly.pdbx_seq_one_letter_code
_entity_poly.pdbx_strand_id
1 'polypeptide(L)'
;MSDDDAPDLDPRANPDLIGHLEAEESLRTALEAGRLAHAWLITGPKGIGKATLAHRFARYVLSHGAVLAKAAPTNDGPGLFGDAPPEPAPAPAGAGGDGPGLYLDPAHPVFHRTLAGSHADLMVIECAVDEKTGRRKGQIPVDAIRAVKGFLSLTAGEGAWRVVVIDSADDMNRNAANALLKVLEEPPPQALVILVSHNPGSLLP
;
A
#
# COMPACT_ATOMS: atom_id res chain seq x y z
N MET A 1 -29.33 -19.83 -0.51
CA MET A 1 -28.43 -18.76 -0.95
C MET A 1 -27.16 -19.46 -1.34
N SER A 2 -26.88 -19.55 -2.64
CA SER A 2 -25.67 -20.18 -3.16
C SER A 2 -24.48 -19.25 -2.84
N ASP A 3 -23.31 -19.82 -2.57
CA ASP A 3 -22.06 -19.10 -2.24
C ASP A 3 -21.53 -18.19 -3.38
N ASP A 4 -22.27 -18.03 -4.48
CA ASP A 4 -21.90 -17.29 -5.70
C ASP A 4 -22.40 -15.83 -5.74
N ASP A 5 -23.19 -15.38 -4.76
CA ASP A 5 -23.72 -14.01 -4.69
C ASP A 5 -22.92 -13.12 -3.70
N ALA A 6 -21.59 -13.30 -3.61
CA ALA A 6 -20.78 -12.27 -2.96
C ALA A 6 -20.89 -11.00 -3.83
N PRO A 7 -21.42 -9.87 -3.31
CA PRO A 7 -21.49 -8.65 -4.10
C PRO A 7 -20.09 -8.31 -4.61
N ASP A 8 -19.97 -7.96 -5.89
CA ASP A 8 -18.74 -7.45 -6.49
C ASP A 8 -18.43 -6.09 -5.85
N LEU A 9 -17.94 -6.14 -4.61
CA LEU A 9 -17.60 -5.00 -3.81
C LEU A 9 -16.34 -4.39 -4.40
N ASP A 10 -16.38 -3.07 -4.57
CA ASP A 10 -15.20 -2.30 -4.95
C ASP A 10 -14.01 -2.71 -4.05
N PRO A 11 -12.80 -2.95 -4.61
CA PRO A 11 -11.64 -3.39 -3.82
C PRO A 11 -11.29 -2.48 -2.66
N ARG A 12 -11.62 -1.18 -2.75
CA ARG A 12 -11.50 -0.25 -1.63
C ARG A 12 -12.60 -0.50 -0.62
N ALA A 13 -13.85 -0.68 -1.03
CA ALA A 13 -14.97 -0.91 -0.11
C ALA A 13 -14.90 -2.24 0.65
N ASN A 14 -14.20 -3.24 0.12
CA ASN A 14 -14.20 -4.59 0.68
C ASN A 14 -13.30 -4.70 1.93
N PRO A 15 -13.86 -4.97 3.13
CA PRO A 15 -13.05 -5.21 4.33
C PRO A 15 -12.52 -6.65 4.37
N ASP A 16 -13.15 -7.59 3.66
CA ASP A 16 -12.87 -9.01 3.74
C ASP A 16 -11.96 -9.47 2.59
N LEU A 17 -11.05 -10.38 2.90
CA LEU A 17 -10.14 -10.96 1.92
C LEU A 17 -9.83 -12.41 2.30
N ILE A 18 -10.11 -13.32 1.37
CA ILE A 18 -9.95 -14.76 1.56
C ILE A 18 -8.77 -15.25 0.71
N GLY A 19 -7.96 -16.14 1.28
CA GLY A 19 -6.87 -16.83 0.55
C GLY A 19 -5.53 -16.09 0.50
N HIS A 20 -5.41 -14.91 1.10
CA HIS A 20 -4.18 -14.11 1.12
C HIS A 20 -3.47 -14.08 2.47
N LEU A 21 -3.80 -15.00 3.39
CA LEU A 21 -3.28 -14.96 4.77
C LEU A 21 -1.76 -14.91 4.85
N GLU A 22 -1.05 -15.73 4.08
CA GLU A 22 0.42 -15.73 4.03
C GLU A 22 1.00 -14.40 3.52
N ALA A 23 0.34 -13.80 2.52
CA ALA A 23 0.73 -12.50 1.99
C ALA A 23 0.47 -11.37 3.02
N GLU A 24 -0.68 -11.41 3.70
CA GLU A 24 -1.00 -10.48 4.78
C GLU A 24 0.01 -10.57 5.93
N GLU A 25 0.36 -11.78 6.36
CA GLU A 25 1.35 -12.00 7.41
C GLU A 25 2.74 -11.51 7.01
N SER A 26 3.16 -11.75 5.76
CA SER A 26 4.44 -11.27 5.25
C SER A 26 4.53 -9.75 5.27
N LEU A 27 3.49 -9.05 4.81
CA LEU A 27 3.41 -7.60 4.78
C LEU A 27 3.35 -7.00 6.20
N ARG A 28 2.54 -7.59 7.09
CA ARG A 28 2.45 -7.18 8.49
C ARG A 28 3.79 -7.31 9.19
N THR A 29 4.42 -8.48 9.08
CA THR A 29 5.71 -8.78 9.72
C THR A 29 6.81 -7.82 9.25
N ALA A 30 6.82 -7.46 7.96
CA ALA A 30 7.78 -6.50 7.43
C ALA A 30 7.61 -5.09 8.03
N LEU A 31 6.36 -4.64 8.21
CA LEU A 31 6.06 -3.35 8.84
C LEU A 31 6.42 -3.35 10.33
N GLU A 32 6.02 -4.37 11.07
CA GLU A 32 6.28 -4.52 12.51
C GLU A 32 7.78 -4.61 12.82
N ALA A 33 8.55 -5.29 11.96
CA ALA A 33 10.00 -5.38 12.08
C ALA A 33 10.74 -4.08 11.70
N GLY A 34 10.03 -3.03 11.27
CA GLY A 34 10.64 -1.77 10.80
C GLY A 34 11.47 -1.91 9.52
N ARG A 35 11.34 -3.01 8.79
CA ARG A 35 12.09 -3.32 7.55
C ARG A 35 11.22 -3.19 6.31
N LEU A 36 10.31 -2.22 6.33
CA LEU A 36 9.37 -2.04 5.24
C LEU A 36 10.11 -1.54 3.99
N ALA A 37 10.16 -2.36 2.95
CA ALA A 37 10.64 -1.92 1.64
C ALA A 37 9.79 -0.75 1.14
N HIS A 38 10.43 0.23 0.51
CA HIS A 38 9.76 1.42 -0.02
C HIS A 38 8.81 1.11 -1.18
N ALA A 39 8.92 -0.08 -1.78
CA ALA A 39 8.00 -0.54 -2.82
C ALA A 39 7.69 -2.04 -2.71
N TRP A 40 6.42 -2.38 -2.96
CA TRP A 40 5.91 -3.76 -2.99
C TRP A 40 5.17 -4.02 -4.29
N LEU A 41 5.42 -5.16 -4.91
CA LEU A 41 4.71 -5.61 -6.12
C LEU A 41 3.85 -6.83 -5.80
N ILE A 42 2.53 -6.65 -5.84
CA ILE A 42 1.54 -7.70 -5.67
C ILE A 42 1.17 -8.25 -7.04
N THR A 43 1.52 -9.52 -7.28
CA THR A 43 1.31 -10.19 -8.58
C THR A 43 0.33 -11.34 -8.51
N GLY A 44 -0.26 -11.71 -9.64
CA GLY A 44 -1.11 -12.90 -9.77
C GLY A 44 -2.31 -12.68 -10.68
N PRO A 45 -3.11 -13.73 -10.99
CA PRO A 45 -4.22 -13.65 -11.92
C PRO A 45 -5.23 -12.54 -11.59
N LYS A 46 -5.87 -11.96 -12.60
CA LYS A 46 -6.93 -10.95 -12.38
C LYS A 46 -8.09 -11.57 -11.61
N GLY A 47 -8.68 -10.79 -10.68
CA GLY A 47 -9.84 -11.23 -9.88
C GLY A 47 -9.52 -11.93 -8.56
N ILE A 48 -8.26 -12.30 -8.28
CA ILE A 48 -7.94 -13.02 -7.02
C ILE A 48 -8.01 -12.15 -5.75
N GLY A 49 -8.28 -10.84 -5.83
CA GLY A 49 -8.31 -9.94 -4.65
C GLY A 49 -7.04 -9.12 -4.39
N LYS A 50 -6.12 -8.98 -5.35
CA LYS A 50 -4.86 -8.21 -5.18
C LYS A 50 -5.08 -6.74 -4.84
N ALA A 51 -6.03 -6.09 -5.51
CA ALA A 51 -6.36 -4.69 -5.23
C ALA A 51 -6.91 -4.55 -3.80
N THR A 52 -7.75 -5.49 -3.36
CA THR A 52 -8.23 -5.55 -1.97
C THR A 52 -7.08 -5.71 -0.98
N LEU A 53 -6.12 -6.60 -1.26
CA LEU A 53 -4.90 -6.73 -0.45
C LEU A 53 -4.12 -5.42 -0.37
N ALA A 54 -3.93 -4.73 -1.50
CA ALA A 54 -3.26 -3.44 -1.55
C ALA A 54 -3.96 -2.38 -0.69
N HIS A 55 -5.28 -2.30 -0.74
CA HIS A 55 -6.06 -1.37 0.08
C HIS A 55 -6.05 -1.73 1.56
N ARG A 56 -6.14 -3.02 1.92
CA ARG A 56 -5.98 -3.49 3.30
C ARG A 56 -4.60 -3.12 3.85
N PHE A 57 -3.55 -3.36 3.06
CA PHE A 57 -2.21 -3.01 3.48
C PHE A 57 -2.00 -1.50 3.63
N ALA A 58 -2.48 -0.70 2.68
CA ALA A 58 -2.42 0.75 2.77
C ALA A 58 -3.11 1.26 4.04
N ARG A 59 -4.31 0.76 4.34
CA ARG A 59 -5.04 1.10 5.57
C ARG A 59 -4.28 0.74 6.82
N TYR A 60 -3.72 -0.46 6.87
CA TYR A 60 -2.95 -0.95 8.00
C TYR A 60 -1.73 -0.06 8.26
N VAL A 61 -0.98 0.29 7.22
CA VAL A 61 0.17 1.20 7.30
C VAL A 61 -0.26 2.60 7.77
N LEU A 62 -1.39 3.11 7.28
CA LEU A 62 -1.89 4.44 7.66
C LEU A 62 -2.42 4.50 9.10
N SER A 63 -2.99 3.41 9.62
CA SER A 63 -3.46 3.35 11.02
C SER A 63 -2.36 2.99 12.03
N HIS A 64 -1.39 2.16 11.65
CA HIS A 64 -0.37 1.61 12.57
C HIS A 64 1.02 2.23 12.37
N GLY A 65 1.30 2.77 11.19
CA GLY A 65 2.64 3.22 10.81
C GLY A 65 3.19 4.34 11.67
N ALA A 66 2.34 5.21 12.22
CA ALA A 66 2.76 6.26 13.16
C ALA A 66 3.22 5.70 14.51
N VAL A 67 2.55 4.64 14.99
CA VAL A 67 2.92 3.96 16.25
C VAL A 67 4.22 3.19 16.05
N LEU A 68 4.33 2.46 14.95
CA LEU A 68 5.51 1.65 14.61
C LEU A 68 6.74 2.52 14.29
N ALA A 69 6.57 3.66 13.62
CA ALA A 69 7.66 4.60 13.36
C ALA A 69 8.22 5.25 14.64
N LYS A 70 7.41 5.39 15.69
CA LYS A 70 7.86 5.87 17.01
C LYS A 70 8.53 4.78 17.86
N ALA A 71 8.14 3.53 17.64
CA ALA A 71 8.71 2.36 18.32
C ALA A 71 10.01 1.86 17.66
N ALA A 72 10.26 2.23 16.40
CA ALA A 72 11.54 1.98 15.75
C ALA A 72 12.66 2.63 16.58
N PRO A 73 13.76 1.90 16.88
CA PRO A 73 14.86 2.47 17.65
C PRO A 73 15.32 3.75 16.97
N THR A 74 15.39 4.85 17.73
CA THR A 74 16.05 6.07 17.26
C THR A 74 17.45 5.66 16.83
N ASN A 75 17.84 6.11 15.64
CA ASN A 75 19.15 5.81 15.08
C ASN A 75 20.22 6.66 15.81
N ASP A 76 20.27 6.56 17.14
CA ASP A 76 21.48 6.76 17.91
C ASP A 76 22.30 5.51 17.62
N GLY A 77 23.14 5.59 16.59
CA GLY A 77 23.75 4.42 15.96
C GLY A 77 24.41 3.47 16.97
N PRO A 78 24.36 2.14 16.73
CA PRO A 78 25.04 1.19 17.59
C PRO A 78 26.54 1.51 17.58
N GLY A 79 27.13 1.57 18.77
CA GLY A 79 28.57 1.72 18.93
C GLY A 79 29.31 0.67 18.11
N LEU A 80 30.47 1.04 17.59
CA LEU A 80 31.36 0.27 16.70
C LEU A 80 31.86 -1.08 17.29
N PHE A 81 31.31 -1.52 18.43
CA PHE A 81 31.63 -2.76 19.13
C PHE A 81 30.34 -3.45 19.61
N GLY A 82 29.84 -4.39 18.81
CA GLY A 82 29.31 -5.66 19.31
C GLY A 82 28.15 -5.69 20.29
N ASP A 83 27.21 -4.74 20.26
CA ASP A 83 25.90 -4.99 20.89
C ASP A 83 25.03 -5.84 19.95
N ALA A 84 24.47 -6.91 20.51
CA ALA A 84 23.62 -7.87 19.80
C ALA A 84 22.50 -7.13 19.03
N PRO A 85 22.03 -7.66 17.87
CA PRO A 85 20.88 -7.11 17.18
C PRO A 85 19.76 -6.88 18.19
N PRO A 86 19.12 -5.70 18.23
CA PRO A 86 17.99 -5.51 19.13
C PRO A 86 16.99 -6.62 18.83
N GLU A 87 16.66 -7.40 19.87
CA GLU A 87 15.58 -8.38 19.78
C GLU A 87 14.34 -7.68 19.20
N PRO A 88 13.59 -8.34 18.29
CA PRO A 88 12.40 -7.72 17.71
C PRO A 88 11.54 -7.21 18.85
N ALA A 89 11.35 -5.88 18.90
CA ALA A 89 10.52 -5.25 19.91
C ALA A 89 9.18 -6.00 19.95
N PRO A 90 8.65 -6.35 21.14
CA PRO A 90 7.37 -7.01 21.22
C PRO A 90 6.37 -6.19 20.42
N ALA A 91 5.69 -6.85 19.47
CA ALA A 91 4.65 -6.23 18.64
C ALA A 91 3.77 -5.37 19.56
N PRO A 92 3.52 -4.09 19.22
CA PRO A 92 2.82 -3.19 20.14
C PRO A 92 1.47 -3.79 20.50
N ALA A 93 1.36 -4.29 21.73
CA ALA A 93 0.10 -4.70 22.31
C ALA A 93 -0.81 -3.47 22.38
N GLY A 94 -1.78 -3.40 21.46
CA GLY A 94 -2.78 -2.34 21.43
C GLY A 94 -2.74 -1.36 20.27
N ALA A 95 -2.10 -1.68 19.14
CA ALA A 95 -2.38 -0.97 17.90
C ALA A 95 -3.71 -1.53 17.33
N GLY A 96 -4.81 -0.82 17.60
CA GLY A 96 -6.19 -1.27 17.38
C GLY A 96 -6.57 -1.47 15.91
N GLY A 97 -6.30 -2.66 15.38
CA GLY A 97 -7.01 -3.24 14.24
C GLY A 97 -7.79 -4.47 14.73
N ASP A 98 -9.12 -4.38 14.74
CA ASP A 98 -10.01 -5.37 15.37
C ASP A 98 -10.15 -6.69 14.57
N GLY A 99 -9.05 -7.29 14.11
CA GLY A 99 -9.08 -8.57 13.38
C GLY A 99 -7.72 -9.13 12.93
N PRO A 100 -7.71 -10.35 12.35
CA PRO A 100 -6.50 -11.03 11.94
C PRO A 100 -5.84 -10.40 10.70
N GLY A 101 -4.52 -10.51 10.62
CA GLY A 101 -3.73 -10.09 9.45
C GLY A 101 -3.70 -8.56 9.28
N LEU A 102 -4.18 -8.09 8.12
CA LEU A 102 -4.27 -6.67 7.75
C LEU A 102 -5.70 -6.11 7.87
N TYR A 103 -6.59 -6.82 8.56
CA TYR A 103 -7.97 -6.38 8.75
C TYR A 103 -8.04 -5.03 9.48
N LEU A 104 -8.96 -4.17 9.06
CA LEU A 104 -9.30 -2.93 9.74
C LEU A 104 -10.82 -2.83 9.77
N ASP A 105 -11.38 -2.59 10.96
CA ASP A 105 -12.83 -2.44 11.14
C ASP A 105 -13.36 -1.34 10.20
N PRO A 106 -14.44 -1.58 9.42
CA PRO A 106 -15.09 -0.56 8.61
C PRO A 106 -15.48 0.73 9.36
N ALA A 107 -15.73 0.66 10.67
CA ALA A 107 -16.01 1.80 11.53
C ALA A 107 -14.76 2.64 11.86
N HIS A 108 -13.56 2.14 11.56
CA HIS A 108 -12.32 2.85 11.84
C HIS A 108 -12.21 4.13 10.98
N PRO A 109 -11.81 5.30 11.53
CA PRO A 109 -11.79 6.56 10.79
C PRO A 109 -10.94 6.54 9.50
N VAL A 110 -9.79 5.84 9.53
CA VAL A 110 -8.95 5.64 8.33
C VAL A 110 -9.68 4.84 7.26
N PHE A 111 -10.50 3.84 7.63
CA PHE A 111 -11.28 3.07 6.67
C PHE A 111 -12.25 3.98 5.91
N HIS A 112 -13.03 4.78 6.63
CA HIS A 112 -13.98 5.74 6.04
C HIS A 112 -13.29 6.76 5.13
N ARG A 113 -12.18 7.37 5.56
CA ARG A 113 -11.46 8.37 4.74
C ARG A 113 -10.85 7.76 3.49
N THR A 114 -10.25 6.58 3.59
CA THR A 114 -9.66 5.87 2.43
C THR A 114 -10.73 5.42 1.45
N LEU A 115 -11.89 4.92 1.94
CA LEU A 115 -13.04 4.58 1.11
C LEU A 115 -13.57 5.80 0.35
N ALA A 116 -13.69 6.94 1.03
CA ALA A 116 -14.12 8.20 0.41
C ALA A 116 -13.05 8.84 -0.50
N GLY A 117 -11.84 8.29 -0.57
CA GLY A 117 -10.72 8.85 -1.35
C GLY A 117 -10.19 10.18 -0.80
N SER A 118 -10.39 10.48 0.48
CA SER A 118 -10.08 11.77 1.12
C SER A 118 -8.94 11.72 2.14
N HIS A 119 -8.28 10.56 2.28
CA HIS A 119 -7.17 10.42 3.22
C HIS A 119 -5.93 11.19 2.72
N ALA A 120 -5.44 12.14 3.51
CA ALA A 120 -4.34 13.04 3.11
C ALA A 120 -3.04 12.30 2.72
N ASP A 121 -2.77 11.16 3.37
CA ASP A 121 -1.56 10.36 3.15
C ASP A 121 -1.76 9.15 2.21
N LEU A 122 -2.89 9.06 1.49
CA LEU A 122 -3.13 8.02 0.49
C LEU A 122 -3.35 8.61 -0.91
N MET A 123 -2.58 8.15 -1.89
CA MET A 123 -2.84 8.40 -3.31
C MET A 123 -3.14 7.08 -4.03
N VAL A 124 -4.25 7.02 -4.74
CA VAL A 124 -4.61 5.85 -5.57
C VAL A 124 -4.55 6.24 -7.04
N ILE A 125 -3.79 5.47 -7.82
CA ILE A 125 -3.64 5.64 -9.25
C ILE A 125 -4.23 4.42 -9.94
N GLU A 126 -5.19 4.69 -10.82
CA GLU A 126 -5.92 3.71 -11.60
C GLU A 126 -6.05 4.21 -13.05
N CYS A 127 -6.36 3.29 -13.96
CA CYS A 127 -6.75 3.67 -15.32
C CYS A 127 -7.95 4.63 -15.30
N ALA A 128 -7.74 5.84 -15.83
CA ALA A 128 -8.78 6.85 -15.93
C ALA A 128 -10.00 6.30 -16.69
N VAL A 129 -11.20 6.62 -16.21
CA VAL A 129 -12.44 6.32 -16.93
C VAL A 129 -12.74 7.47 -17.88
N ASP A 130 -13.17 7.15 -19.09
CA ASP A 130 -13.67 8.13 -20.03
C ASP A 130 -15.06 8.61 -19.60
N GLU A 131 -15.18 9.90 -19.27
CA GLU A 131 -16.40 10.50 -18.71
C GLU A 131 -17.60 10.45 -19.67
N LYS A 132 -17.37 10.32 -20.99
CA LYS A 132 -18.44 10.29 -21.99
C LYS A 132 -18.94 8.87 -22.23
N THR A 133 -18.05 7.89 -22.16
CA THR A 133 -18.33 6.50 -22.53
C THR A 133 -18.37 5.54 -21.35
N GLY A 134 -17.93 5.97 -20.16
CA GLY A 134 -17.82 5.14 -18.97
C GLY A 134 -16.76 4.03 -19.06
N ARG A 135 -15.97 3.99 -20.13
CA ARG A 135 -14.96 2.94 -20.36
C ARG A 135 -13.62 3.34 -19.77
N ARG A 136 -12.90 2.39 -19.16
CA ARG A 136 -11.49 2.61 -18.76
C ARG A 136 -10.66 2.93 -20.01
N LYS A 137 -9.83 3.97 -19.93
CA LYS A 137 -8.96 4.45 -21.03
C LYS A 137 -7.82 3.48 -21.37
N GLY A 138 -7.74 2.33 -20.69
CA GLY A 138 -6.83 1.23 -20.99
C GLY A 138 -5.35 1.51 -20.72
N GLN A 139 -5.01 2.73 -20.30
CA GLN A 139 -3.65 3.13 -19.91
C GLN A 139 -3.69 4.14 -18.76
N ILE A 140 -2.69 4.06 -17.89
CA ILE A 140 -2.45 5.04 -16.84
C ILE A 140 -1.76 6.27 -17.46
N PRO A 141 -2.32 7.49 -17.31
CA PRO A 141 -1.68 8.69 -17.83
C PRO A 141 -0.36 8.97 -17.11
N VAL A 142 0.68 9.32 -17.88
CA VAL A 142 2.03 9.59 -17.34
C VAL A 142 2.03 10.70 -16.28
N ASP A 143 1.16 11.69 -16.42
CA ASP A 143 1.10 12.82 -15.48
C ASP A 143 0.58 12.39 -14.10
N ALA A 144 -0.28 11.37 -14.02
CA ALA A 144 -0.68 10.79 -12.73
C ALA A 144 0.52 10.16 -12.02
N ILE A 145 1.38 9.43 -12.76
CA ILE A 145 2.60 8.85 -12.20
C ILE A 145 3.62 9.93 -11.82
N ARG A 146 3.74 11.01 -12.59
CA ARG A 146 4.63 12.13 -12.23
C ARG A 146 4.22 12.84 -10.94
N ALA A 147 2.91 12.86 -10.63
CA ALA A 147 2.41 13.44 -9.39
C ALA A 147 2.85 12.65 -8.13
N VAL A 148 3.17 11.36 -8.28
CA VAL A 148 3.62 10.48 -7.18
C VAL A 148 4.82 11.07 -6.44
N LYS A 149 5.83 11.54 -7.17
CA LYS A 149 7.04 12.12 -6.55
C LYS A 149 6.70 13.33 -5.68
N GLY A 150 5.87 14.22 -6.20
CA GLY A 150 5.43 15.42 -5.47
C GLY A 150 4.66 15.05 -4.20
N PHE A 151 3.72 14.13 -4.31
CA PHE A 151 2.93 13.63 -3.19
C PHE A 151 3.79 12.99 -2.09
N LEU A 152 4.67 12.07 -2.45
CA LEU A 152 5.56 11.39 -1.49
C LEU A 152 6.58 12.33 -0.85
N SER A 153 6.82 13.52 -1.41
CA SER A 153 7.72 14.53 -0.85
C SER A 153 7.04 15.44 0.19
N LEU A 154 5.71 15.45 0.26
CA LEU A 154 4.96 16.24 1.26
C LEU A 154 5.19 15.69 2.67
N THR A 155 5.03 16.51 3.71
CA THR A 155 4.98 16.00 5.08
C THR A 155 3.68 15.20 5.26
N ALA A 156 3.78 14.04 5.93
CA ALA A 156 2.60 13.25 6.23
C ALA A 156 1.66 14.04 7.16
N GLY A 157 0.36 14.06 6.83
CA GLY A 157 -0.63 14.91 7.47
C GLY A 157 -1.20 14.32 8.76
N GLU A 158 -1.42 13.00 8.78
CA GLU A 158 -2.02 12.28 9.91
C GLU A 158 -1.17 11.09 10.36
N GLY A 159 -0.45 10.46 9.43
CA GLY A 159 0.44 9.32 9.68
C GLY A 159 1.93 9.66 9.68
N ALA A 160 2.77 8.64 9.87
CA ALA A 160 4.20 8.73 9.53
C ALA A 160 4.45 8.43 8.04
N TRP A 161 3.60 7.61 7.42
CA TRP A 161 3.82 7.10 6.06
C TRP A 161 2.94 7.81 5.04
N ARG A 162 3.48 8.10 3.86
CA ARG A 162 2.69 8.37 2.65
C ARG A 162 2.63 7.12 1.80
N VAL A 163 1.42 6.72 1.42
CA VAL A 163 1.18 5.47 0.69
C VAL A 163 0.60 5.79 -0.69
N VAL A 164 1.17 5.18 -1.72
CA VAL A 164 0.68 5.24 -3.09
C VAL A 164 0.29 3.85 -3.53
N VAL A 165 -0.96 3.65 -3.95
CA VAL A 165 -1.43 2.42 -4.57
C VAL A 165 -1.56 2.65 -6.07
N ILE A 166 -0.85 1.87 -6.87
CA ILE A 166 -0.99 1.86 -8.34
C ILE A 166 -1.64 0.55 -8.72
N ASP A 167 -2.94 0.60 -9.01
CA ASP A 167 -3.67 -0.58 -9.46
C ASP A 167 -3.52 -0.76 -10.97
N SER A 168 -3.17 -1.98 -11.37
CA SER A 168 -2.85 -2.36 -12.74
C SER A 168 -1.63 -1.62 -13.30
N ALA A 169 -0.47 -1.82 -12.67
CA ALA A 169 0.83 -1.34 -13.14
C ALA A 169 1.16 -1.77 -14.59
N ASP A 170 0.54 -2.84 -15.08
CA ASP A 170 0.63 -3.32 -16.47
C ASP A 170 0.10 -2.28 -17.48
N ASP A 171 -0.81 -1.41 -17.04
CA ASP A 171 -1.43 -0.39 -17.89
C ASP A 171 -0.56 0.88 -18.00
N MET A 172 0.63 0.91 -17.41
CA MET A 172 1.59 2.00 -17.59
C MET A 172 2.27 1.91 -18.96
N ASN A 173 2.30 3.03 -19.68
CA ASN A 173 3.20 3.15 -20.81
C ASN A 173 4.68 3.29 -20.35
N ARG A 174 5.62 3.18 -21.30
CA ARG A 174 7.06 3.26 -20.99
C ARG A 174 7.47 4.58 -20.30
N ASN A 175 6.83 5.70 -20.64
CA ASN A 175 7.14 6.99 -20.01
C ASN A 175 6.67 7.04 -18.55
N ALA A 176 5.50 6.46 -18.27
CA ALA A 176 4.95 6.29 -16.92
C ALA A 176 5.85 5.37 -16.08
N ALA A 177 6.19 4.19 -16.58
CA ALA A 177 7.07 3.26 -15.88
C ALA A 177 8.45 3.88 -15.57
N ASN A 178 9.08 4.57 -16.52
CA ASN A 178 10.35 5.27 -16.28
C ASN A 178 10.22 6.43 -15.27
N ALA A 179 9.08 7.11 -15.22
CA ALA A 179 8.83 8.15 -14.22
C ALA A 179 8.72 7.54 -12.81
N LEU A 180 8.08 6.37 -12.70
CA LEU A 180 8.00 5.62 -11.45
C LEU A 180 9.38 5.11 -11.00
N LEU A 181 10.20 4.57 -11.91
CA LEU A 181 11.56 4.10 -11.58
C LEU A 181 12.40 5.18 -10.88
N LYS A 182 12.29 6.44 -11.31
CA LYS A 182 12.97 7.57 -10.64
C LYS A 182 12.53 7.80 -9.19
N VAL A 183 11.32 7.39 -8.83
CA VAL A 183 10.82 7.45 -7.45
C VAL A 183 11.36 6.26 -6.65
N LEU A 184 11.50 5.10 -7.29
CA LEU A 184 12.02 3.89 -6.67
C LEU A 184 13.54 3.93 -6.43
N GLU A 185 14.30 4.61 -7.31
CA GLU A 185 15.75 4.78 -7.16
C GLU A 185 16.14 5.68 -5.97
N GLU A 186 15.34 6.71 -5.70
CA GLU A 186 15.57 7.67 -4.61
C GLU A 186 14.29 7.84 -3.77
N PRO A 187 13.91 6.83 -2.96
CA PRO A 187 12.66 6.85 -2.23
C PRO A 187 12.72 7.88 -1.09
N PRO A 188 11.70 8.75 -0.95
CA PRO A 188 11.57 9.59 0.23
C PRO A 188 11.48 8.75 1.51
N PRO A 189 11.96 9.25 2.67
CA PRO A 189 11.83 8.54 3.93
C PRO A 189 10.36 8.35 4.26
N GLN A 190 9.97 7.20 4.82
CA GLN A 190 8.58 6.89 5.20
C GLN A 190 7.58 7.07 4.02
N ALA A 191 7.98 6.58 2.85
CA ALA A 191 7.14 6.50 1.66
C ALA A 191 6.98 5.02 1.25
N LEU A 192 5.76 4.65 0.87
CA LEU A 192 5.42 3.30 0.44
C LEU A 192 4.69 3.34 -0.90
N VAL A 193 5.20 2.62 -1.88
CA VAL A 193 4.55 2.39 -3.17
C VAL A 193 4.07 0.94 -3.25
N ILE A 194 2.78 0.74 -3.46
CA ILE A 194 2.17 -0.57 -3.65
C ILE A 194 1.73 -0.69 -5.11
N LEU A 195 2.31 -1.64 -5.83
CA LEU A 195 2.04 -1.91 -7.23
C LEU A 195 1.21 -3.18 -7.33
N VAL A 196 0.13 -3.15 -8.10
CA VAL A 196 -0.65 -4.35 -8.44
C VAL A 196 -0.42 -4.69 -9.90
N SER A 197 -0.01 -5.91 -10.20
CA SER A 197 0.22 -6.39 -11.57
C SER A 197 -0.44 -7.75 -11.79
N HIS A 198 -1.07 -7.91 -12.94
CA HIS A 198 -1.65 -9.16 -13.42
C HIS A 198 -0.69 -9.90 -14.35
N ASN A 199 0.25 -9.18 -14.96
CA ASN A 199 1.26 -9.74 -15.87
C ASN A 199 2.63 -9.09 -15.62
N PRO A 200 3.38 -9.53 -14.59
CA PRO A 200 4.64 -8.88 -14.21
C PRO A 200 5.70 -8.93 -15.32
N GLY A 201 5.62 -9.89 -16.24
CA GLY A 201 6.51 -9.98 -17.40
C GLY A 201 6.34 -8.85 -18.42
N SER A 202 5.28 -8.04 -18.30
CA SER A 202 5.07 -6.84 -19.14
C SER A 202 5.70 -5.57 -18.57
N LEU A 203 6.11 -5.60 -17.29
CA LEU A 203 6.74 -4.46 -16.64
C LEU A 203 8.17 -4.27 -17.16
N LEU A 204 8.62 -3.01 -17.21
CA LEU A 204 10.00 -2.72 -17.58
C LEU A 204 10.96 -3.19 -16.49
N PRO A 205 12.13 -3.75 -16.86
CA PRO A 205 13.20 -4.08 -15.92
C PRO A 205 13.84 -2.83 -15.32
#